data_AF-A0A356X5Q4-F1
#
_entry.id   AF-A0A356X5Q4-F1
#
_cell.length_a   1.000
_cell.length_b   1.000
_cell.length_c   1.000
_cell.angle_alpha   90.00
_cell.angle_beta   90.00
_cell.angle_gamma   90.00
#
_symmetry.space_group_name_H-M   'P 1'
#
loop_
_entity.id
_entity.type
_entity.pdbx_description
1 polymer ?
#
loop_
_entity_poly.entity_id
_entity_poly.type
_entity_poly.pdbx_seq_one_letter_code
_entity_poly.pdbx_strand_id
1 'polypeptide(L)'
;LAKLSLFPFGKKTIRNEKADGCLSLTMNILWILIGGIWIAATHLIFGIILFITIIGIPFAKQHFKLASIALLPFGREIVKL
;
A
#
# COMPACT_ATOMS: atom_id res chain seq x y z
N LEU A 1 4.53 11.80 -5.91
CA LEU A 1 4.04 11.24 -4.63
C LEU A 1 2.92 12.07 -3.98
N ALA A 2 3.02 13.39 -3.85
CA ALA A 2 2.01 14.23 -3.17
C ALA A 2 0.55 14.09 -3.70
N LYS A 3 0.37 14.01 -5.02
CA LYS A 3 -0.96 13.80 -5.65
C LYS A 3 -1.57 12.41 -5.41
N LEU A 4 -0.80 11.45 -4.89
CA LEU A 4 -1.26 10.10 -4.54
C LEU A 4 -1.77 10.02 -3.10
N SER A 5 -1.18 10.83 -2.22
CA SER A 5 -1.63 10.98 -0.84
C SER A 5 -2.98 11.71 -0.76
N LEU A 6 -3.14 12.80 -1.52
CA LEU A 6 -4.36 13.62 -1.50
C LEU A 6 -5.56 12.98 -2.21
N PHE A 7 -5.34 12.28 -3.33
CA PHE A 7 -6.40 11.63 -4.12
C PHE A 7 -5.94 10.25 -4.61
N PRO A 8 -6.20 9.20 -3.82
CA PRO A 8 -5.79 7.84 -4.17
C PRO A 8 -6.81 7.08 -5.04
N PHE A 9 -8.00 7.65 -5.24
CA PHE A 9 -9.08 7.05 -6.01
C PHE A 9 -8.71 6.98 -7.50
N GLY A 10 -9.14 5.91 -8.17
CA GLY A 10 -8.86 5.73 -9.60
C GLY A 10 -7.40 5.44 -9.92
N LYS A 11 -6.65 4.79 -9.01
CA LYS A 11 -5.28 4.31 -9.29
C LYS A 11 -5.19 2.81 -9.04
N LYS A 12 -4.37 2.08 -9.76
CA LYS A 12 -4.07 0.65 -9.50
C LYS A 12 -2.56 0.46 -9.40
N THR A 13 -2.14 -0.53 -8.63
CA THR A 13 -0.74 -0.94 -8.58
C THR A 13 -0.56 -2.11 -9.52
N ILE A 14 0.22 -1.91 -10.57
CA ILE A 14 0.65 -2.98 -11.44
C ILE A 14 2.07 -3.39 -11.05
N ARG A 15 2.40 -4.64 -11.33
CA ARG A 15 3.76 -5.12 -11.17
C ARG A 15 4.59 -4.58 -12.32
N ASN A 16 5.71 -3.95 -12.01
CA ASN A 16 6.59 -3.41 -13.04
C ASN A 16 7.58 -4.50 -13.44
N GLU A 17 7.38 -5.06 -14.64
CA GLU A 17 8.18 -6.16 -15.18
C GLU A 17 9.67 -5.80 -15.34
N LYS A 18 10.02 -4.52 -15.48
CA LYS A 18 11.41 -4.05 -15.55
C LYS A 18 12.09 -4.00 -14.17
N ALA A 19 11.30 -3.95 -13.09
CA ALA A 19 11.76 -3.93 -11.70
C ALA A 19 11.65 -5.31 -11.01
N ASP A 20 11.16 -6.33 -11.72
CA ASP A 20 11.09 -7.71 -11.25
C ASP A 20 12.47 -8.38 -11.35
N GLY A 21 13.24 -8.25 -10.27
CA GLY A 21 14.54 -8.89 -10.13
C GLY A 21 14.87 -9.24 -8.69
N CYS A 22 16.00 -9.92 -8.50
CA CYS A 22 16.55 -10.33 -7.20
C CYS A 22 16.62 -9.17 -6.20
N LEU A 23 16.98 -7.97 -6.67
CA LEU A 23 17.07 -6.77 -5.84
C LEU A 23 15.74 -6.38 -5.17
N SER A 24 14.63 -6.44 -5.90
CA SER A 24 13.30 -6.10 -5.36
C SER A 24 12.86 -7.08 -4.27
N LEU A 25 13.15 -8.38 -4.46
CA LEU A 25 12.86 -9.40 -3.46
C LEU A 25 13.66 -9.16 -2.17
N THR A 26 14.97 -8.96 -2.28
CA THR A 26 15.85 -8.71 -1.14
C THR A 26 15.46 -7.45 -0.38
N MET A 27 15.14 -6.37 -1.08
CA MET A 27 14.70 -5.11 -0.47
C MET A 27 13.33 -5.24 0.22
N ASN A 28 12.39 -6.00 -0.37
CA ASN A 28 11.11 -6.28 0.26
C ASN A 28 11.28 -7.11 1.55
N ILE A 29 12.14 -8.13 1.55
CA ILE A 29 12.42 -8.94 2.75
C ILE A 29 13.02 -8.07 3.85
N LEU A 30 14.06 -7.30 3.52
CA LEU A 30 14.70 -6.39 4.47
C LEU A 30 13.69 -5.36 5.03
N TRP A 31 12.85 -4.80 4.17
CA TRP A 31 11.83 -3.83 4.55
C TRP A 31 10.78 -4.39 5.51
N ILE A 32 10.26 -5.59 5.24
CA ILE A 32 9.26 -6.24 6.10
C ILE A 32 9.83 -6.43 7.52
N LEU A 33 11.10 -6.83 7.63
CA LEU A 33 11.79 -7.04 8.90
C LEU A 33 12.04 -5.72 9.66
N ILE A 34 12.36 -4.64 8.96
CA ILE A 34 12.69 -3.35 9.60
C ILE A 34 11.43 -2.59 10.05
N GLY A 35 10.34 -2.63 9.29
CA GLY A 35 9.17 -1.82 9.64
C GLY A 35 7.96 -1.90 8.71
N GLY A 36 8.06 -2.61 7.57
CA GLY A 36 6.94 -2.77 6.64
C GLY A 36 5.71 -3.39 7.29
N ILE A 37 5.91 -4.34 8.21
CA ILE A 37 4.83 -4.99 8.96
C ILE A 37 4.11 -4.02 9.92
N TRP A 38 4.85 -3.11 10.56
CA TRP A 38 4.27 -2.08 11.45
C TRP A 38 3.44 -1.06 10.67
N ILE A 39 3.94 -0.62 9.51
CA ILE A 39 3.22 0.30 8.63
C ILE A 39 1.96 -0.37 8.07
N ALA A 40 2.03 -1.64 7.68
CA ALA A 40 0.86 -2.38 7.23
C ALA A 40 -0.17 -2.58 8.36
N ALA A 41 0.28 -2.90 9.58
CA ALA A 41 -0.58 -3.09 10.74
C ALA A 41 -1.31 -1.80 11.14
N THR A 42 -0.62 -0.66 11.17
CA THR A 42 -1.27 0.64 11.45
C THR A 42 -2.36 0.95 10.42
N HIS A 43 -2.10 0.73 9.12
CA HIS A 43 -3.13 0.90 8.09
C HIS A 43 -4.29 -0.08 8.25
N LEU A 44 -4.04 -1.32 8.67
CA LEU A 44 -5.10 -2.29 8.95
C LEU A 44 -5.99 -1.83 10.11
N ILE A 45 -5.38 -1.38 11.21
CA ILE A 45 -6.10 -0.88 12.40
C ILE A 45 -6.94 0.35 12.05
N PHE A 46 -6.35 1.36 11.39
CA PHE A 46 -7.09 2.55 10.95
C PHE A 46 -8.17 2.19 9.93
N GLY A 47 -7.91 1.23 9.03
CA GLY A 47 -8.90 0.72 8.09
C GLY A 47 -10.11 0.11 8.80
N ILE A 48 -9.90 -0.70 9.83
CA ILE A 48 -10.98 -1.30 10.63
C ILE A 48 -11.75 -0.22 11.40
N ILE A 49 -11.06 0.73 12.03
CA ILE A 49 -11.70 1.85 12.75
C ILE A 49 -12.59 2.66 11.81
N LEU A 50 -12.07 3.00 10.62
CA LEU A 50 -12.83 3.74 9.61
C LEU A 50 -13.97 2.90 9.02
N PHE A 51 -13.81 1.58 8.95
CA PHE A 51 -14.85 0.68 8.45
C PHE A 51 -16.09 0.66 9.36
N ILE A 52 -15.89 0.81 10.68
CA ILE A 52 -16.99 0.92 11.65
C ILE A 52 -17.81 2.20 11.41
N THR A 53 -17.18 3.27 10.92
CA THR A 53 -17.90 4.48 10.54
C THR A 53 -18.51 4.31 9.13
N ILE A 54 -19.83 4.45 8.98
CA ILE A 54 -20.50 4.36 7.66
C ILE A 54 -19.87 5.35 6.65
N ILE A 55 -19.52 6.55 7.11
CA ILE A 55 -18.87 7.60 6.31
C ILE A 55 -17.41 7.23 5.95
N GLY A 56 -16.73 6.43 6.78
CA GLY A 56 -15.33 6.07 6.61
C GLY A 56 -15.10 4.86 5.72
N ILE A 57 -16.12 4.09 5.33
CA ILE A 57 -16.02 2.95 4.41
C ILE A 57 -15.18 3.24 3.14
N PRO A 58 -15.36 4.36 2.40
CA PRO A 58 -14.52 4.67 1.25
C PRO A 58 -13.03 4.86 1.62
N PHE A 59 -12.74 5.39 2.81
CA PHE A 59 -11.39 5.58 3.33
C PHE A 59 -10.79 4.28 3.86
N ALA A 60 -11.60 3.43 4.51
CA ALA A 60 -11.20 2.10 4.98
C ALA A 60 -10.67 1.24 3.82
N LYS A 61 -11.40 1.22 2.70
CA LYS A 61 -10.97 0.52 1.47
C LYS A 61 -9.60 1.00 0.98
N GLN A 62 -9.32 2.29 1.13
CA GLN A 62 -8.05 2.87 0.75
C GLN A 62 -6.92 2.50 1.71
N HIS A 63 -7.19 2.44 3.02
CA HIS A 63 -6.24 1.95 4.02
C HIS A 63 -5.83 0.49 3.78
N PHE A 64 -6.78 -0.40 3.44
CA PHE A 64 -6.44 -1.79 3.12
C PHE A 64 -5.57 -1.93 1.86
N LYS A 65 -5.81 -1.08 0.87
CA LYS A 65 -4.96 -1.01 -0.33
C LYS A 65 -3.55 -0.51 0.01
N LEU A 66 -3.44 0.52 0.85
CA LEU A 66 -2.15 1.04 1.31
C LEU A 66 -1.41 0.00 2.16
N ALA A 67 -2.10 -0.75 3.03
CA ALA A 67 -1.51 -1.84 3.80
C ALA A 67 -0.88 -2.90 2.88
N SER A 68 -1.60 -3.29 1.83
CA SER A 68 -1.11 -4.24 0.82
C SER A 68 0.12 -3.71 0.08
N ILE A 69 0.18 -2.41 -0.20
CA ILE A 69 1.31 -1.74 -0.86
C ILE A 69 2.51 -1.62 0.09
N ALA A 70 2.27 -1.28 1.36
CA ALA A 70 3.28 -1.12 2.39
C ALA A 70 4.04 -2.42 2.71
N LEU A 71 3.41 -3.58 2.53
CA LEU A 71 4.07 -4.88 2.72
C LEU A 71 5.15 -5.17 1.67
N LEU A 72 4.91 -4.82 0.40
CA LEU A 72 5.82 -5.14 -0.72
C LEU A 72 6.03 -3.93 -1.64
N PRO A 73 6.61 -2.82 -1.16
CA PRO A 73 6.63 -1.58 -1.92
C PRO A 73 7.46 -1.66 -3.21
N PHE A 74 8.49 -2.52 -3.25
CA PHE A 74 9.42 -2.60 -4.36
C PHE A 74 8.88 -3.45 -5.50
N GLY A 75 9.17 -3.04 -6.75
CA GLY A 75 8.70 -3.74 -7.96
C GLY A 75 7.26 -3.43 -8.36
N ARG A 76 6.60 -2.46 -7.72
CA ARG A 76 5.23 -2.04 -8.05
C ARG A 76 5.19 -0.60 -8.55
N GLU A 77 4.42 -0.39 -9.60
CA GLU A 77 4.16 0.92 -10.18
C GLU A 77 2.70 1.30 -10.03
N ILE A 78 2.46 2.57 -9.73
CA ILE A 78 1.11 3.09 -9.54
C ILE A 78 0.64 3.76 -10.83
N VAL A 79 -0.28 3.09 -11.52
CA VAL A 79 -0.91 3.61 -12.73
C VAL A 79 -2.26 4.22 -12.42
N LYS A 80 -2.64 5.25 -13.18
CA LYS A 80 -4.00 5.80 -13.15
C LYS A 80 -4.92 4.83 -13.92
N LEU A 81 -6.09 4.58 -13.37
CA LEU A 81 -7.19 3.92 -14.07
C LEU A 81 -7.75 4.81 -15.17
#